data_AF-A0A1I4QHP0-F1
#
_entry.id   AF-A0A1I4QHP0-F1
#
_cell.length_a   1.000
_cell.length_b   1.000
_cell.length_c   1.000
_cell.angle_alpha   90.00
_cell.angle_beta   90.00
_cell.angle_gamma   90.00
#
_symmetry.space_group_name_H-M   'P 1'
#
loop_
_entity.id
_entity.type
_entity.pdbx_description
1 polymer ?
#
loop_
_entity_poly.entity_id
_entity_poly.type
_entity_poly.pdbx_seq_one_letter_code
_entity_poly.pdbx_strand_id
1 'polypeptide(L)'
;MESDPDMTSTDIPVSLAPPAAVADFPVTIDYFLPHPSNAKYVAGTPGNDVLDGGDLPEYFAAGGGYDRINGGGAVDTVELRNSHAVYTLAVGSGAGSEIVSSRAVAGDVVALRNVERLQFTDCTVALNAGGAAEEPLEAAYVALAETLHVAYYGRPAYHGTLEVMAEHLKALHAPLGSTADFLAAAKPGSALGGMLDSLAGSAESAALYRGDSSQFVGAIYQQFLGRAADAGGLAYWSEAIDSGRLNRSVAVLSILEGAERLGGDDAALVHNRVLAAINFNLAQDTAGDYFSYATGNFVELTRAMLGKVDQHTNVLAFEGTVLDTLQKIVDGPHNIAHTQGAVELVGVAQAPWAI
;
A
#
# COMPACT_ATOMS: atom_id res chain seq x y z
N MET A 1 21.14 18.73 -56.76
CA MET A 1 20.46 17.45 -56.98
C MET A 1 21.44 16.41 -56.48
N GLU A 2 21.02 15.58 -55.52
CA GLU A 2 21.80 14.47 -54.92
C GLU A 2 23.03 14.94 -54.11
N SER A 3 23.48 14.29 -53.05
CA SER A 3 23.01 13.17 -52.22
C SER A 3 24.01 13.08 -51.06
N ASP A 4 23.55 12.62 -49.90
CA ASP A 4 24.40 12.10 -48.82
C ASP A 4 25.37 11.03 -49.36
N PRO A 5 26.56 10.85 -48.75
CA PRO A 5 26.67 9.64 -47.94
C PRO A 5 27.58 9.76 -46.69
N ASP A 6 27.09 9.13 -45.62
CA ASP A 6 27.83 8.15 -44.81
C ASP A 6 28.93 8.68 -43.86
N MET A 7 28.58 8.79 -42.58
CA MET A 7 29.53 8.65 -41.48
C MET A 7 29.22 7.36 -40.72
N THR A 8 29.77 6.28 -41.26
CA THR A 8 29.89 4.94 -40.71
C THR A 8 30.78 4.93 -39.46
N SER A 9 30.33 4.12 -38.50
CA SER A 9 31.08 3.30 -37.54
C SER A 9 32.59 3.59 -37.41
N THR A 10 33.00 4.11 -36.25
CA THR A 10 34.35 3.88 -35.74
C THR A 10 34.29 2.79 -34.68
N ASP A 11 34.59 1.57 -35.13
CA ASP A 11 34.91 0.42 -34.30
C ASP A 11 36.15 0.71 -33.44
N ILE A 12 36.00 0.64 -32.11
CA ILE A 12 37.13 0.39 -31.20
C ILE A 12 37.06 -1.08 -30.80
N PRO A 13 38.11 -1.88 -31.08
CA PRO A 13 38.11 -3.30 -30.73
C PRO A 13 38.45 -3.44 -29.25
N VAL A 14 37.51 -3.92 -28.43
CA VAL A 14 37.84 -4.40 -27.08
C VAL A 14 37.85 -5.92 -27.11
N SER A 15 39.08 -6.43 -27.17
CA SER A 15 39.46 -7.83 -27.00
C SER A 15 38.79 -8.44 -25.77
N LEU A 16 38.01 -9.49 -26.00
CA LEU A 16 37.48 -10.39 -24.99
C LEU A 16 38.63 -11.13 -24.30
N ALA A 17 38.96 -10.71 -23.08
CA ALA A 17 39.58 -11.58 -22.10
C ALA A 17 38.58 -11.71 -20.92
N PRO A 18 38.08 -12.91 -20.59
CA PRO A 18 37.17 -13.08 -19.48
C PRO A 18 37.90 -12.74 -18.18
N PRO A 19 37.38 -11.83 -17.34
CA PRO A 19 37.95 -11.63 -16.01
C PRO A 19 37.83 -12.94 -15.21
N ALA A 20 38.90 -13.25 -14.48
CA ALA A 20 39.11 -14.48 -13.75
C ALA A 20 37.93 -14.81 -12.82
N ALA A 21 37.60 -16.11 -12.76
CA ALA A 21 36.56 -16.67 -11.91
C ALA A 21 36.68 -16.16 -10.47
N VAL A 22 35.73 -15.30 -10.09
CA VAL A 22 35.47 -14.98 -8.69
C VAL A 22 34.55 -16.09 -8.16
N ALA A 23 34.93 -16.65 -7.02
CA ALA A 23 34.27 -17.79 -6.38
C ALA A 23 32.75 -17.63 -6.27
N ASP A 24 32.04 -18.75 -6.42
CA ASP A 24 30.59 -18.88 -6.22
C ASP A 24 30.12 -18.10 -4.99
N PHE A 25 29.52 -16.94 -5.22
CA PHE A 25 28.67 -16.28 -4.24
C PHE A 25 27.28 -16.91 -4.39
N PRO A 26 26.72 -17.57 -3.36
CA PRO A 26 25.31 -17.91 -3.40
C PRO A 26 24.53 -16.61 -3.57
N VAL A 27 23.51 -16.62 -4.42
CA VAL A 27 22.62 -15.49 -4.71
C VAL A 27 22.04 -14.96 -3.38
N THR A 28 22.70 -13.96 -2.79
CA THR A 28 22.04 -13.06 -1.84
C THR A 28 21.18 -12.15 -2.68
N ILE A 29 19.89 -12.45 -2.70
CA ILE A 29 18.87 -11.43 -2.94
C ILE A 29 19.18 -10.34 -1.91
N ASP A 30 19.52 -9.15 -2.38
CA ASP A 30 19.66 -7.98 -1.52
C ASP A 30 18.24 -7.62 -1.08
N TYR A 31 17.80 -8.19 0.04
CA TYR A 31 16.45 -8.00 0.59
C TYR A 31 16.25 -6.60 1.19
N PHE A 32 17.27 -5.75 1.12
CA PHE A 32 17.13 -4.35 1.44
C PHE A 32 16.72 -3.56 0.18
N LEU A 33 15.55 -2.90 0.21
CA LEU A 33 15.24 -1.88 -0.78
C LEU A 33 16.42 -0.89 -0.83
N PRO A 34 16.97 -0.57 -2.01
CA PRO A 34 18.02 0.42 -2.10
C PRO A 34 17.50 1.73 -1.50
N HIS A 35 18.23 2.28 -0.53
CA HIS A 35 17.83 3.53 0.12
C HIS A 35 17.71 4.65 -0.94
N PRO A 36 16.69 5.52 -0.86
CA PRO A 36 16.63 6.68 -1.73
C PRO A 36 17.89 7.53 -1.53
N SER A 37 18.35 8.18 -2.60
CA SER A 37 19.68 8.81 -2.64
C SER A 37 19.88 10.00 -1.67
N ASN A 38 18.78 10.51 -1.10
CA ASN A 38 18.74 11.56 -0.08
C ASN A 38 18.64 11.01 1.35
N ALA A 39 18.50 9.70 1.53
CA ALA A 39 18.33 9.11 2.85
C ALA A 39 19.62 9.14 3.68
N LYS A 40 19.46 9.30 4.99
CA LYS A 40 20.57 9.26 5.94
C LYS A 40 20.54 7.97 6.74
N TYR A 41 21.72 7.37 6.91
CA TYR A 41 21.89 6.17 7.73
C TYR A 41 22.33 6.52 9.15
N VAL A 42 21.65 5.97 10.15
CA VAL A 42 21.94 6.19 11.58
C VAL A 42 22.09 4.83 12.26
N ALA A 43 23.32 4.49 12.66
CA ALA A 43 23.61 3.23 13.34
C ALA A 43 23.90 3.44 14.83
N GLY A 44 23.25 2.63 15.66
CA GLY A 44 23.58 2.44 17.07
C GLY A 44 24.72 1.45 17.26
N THR A 45 25.00 1.16 18.53
CA THR A 45 25.97 0.19 19.00
C THR A 45 25.25 -1.09 19.46
N PRO A 46 25.95 -2.16 19.85
CA PRO A 46 25.32 -3.31 20.51
C PRO A 46 24.85 -3.05 21.95
N GLY A 47 24.81 -1.79 22.39
CA GLY A 47 24.40 -1.36 23.72
C GLY A 47 23.10 -0.58 23.69
N ASN A 48 22.73 0.02 24.82
CA ASN A 48 21.50 0.83 24.87
C ASN A 48 21.75 2.22 24.29
N ASP A 49 21.14 2.53 23.15
CA ASP A 49 21.33 3.78 22.45
C ASP A 49 20.09 4.70 22.46
N VAL A 50 20.34 5.97 22.17
CA VAL A 50 19.31 6.96 21.85
C VAL A 50 19.66 7.54 20.49
N LEU A 51 18.81 7.27 19.51
CA LEU A 51 18.99 7.66 18.12
C LEU A 51 17.88 8.65 17.75
N ASP A 52 18.28 9.86 17.35
CA ASP A 52 17.36 10.91 16.91
C ASP A 52 17.64 11.25 15.44
N GLY A 53 16.61 11.23 14.61
CA GLY A 53 16.63 11.71 13.24
C GLY A 53 16.27 13.20 13.13
N GLY A 54 16.06 13.63 11.90
CA GLY A 54 15.87 15.01 11.49
C GLY A 54 14.58 15.20 10.69
N ASP A 55 14.67 16.00 9.62
CA ASP A 55 13.54 16.28 8.71
C ASP A 55 13.68 15.56 7.36
N LEU A 56 14.63 14.61 7.25
CA LEU A 56 14.91 13.84 6.04
C LEU A 56 14.54 12.37 6.29
N PRO A 57 14.29 11.57 5.24
CA PRO A 57 14.13 10.14 5.41
C PRO A 57 15.38 9.52 6.04
N GLU A 58 15.23 8.86 7.19
CA GLU A 58 16.32 8.14 7.85
C GLU A 58 16.11 6.62 7.88
N TYR A 59 17.23 5.90 7.77
CA TYR A 59 17.33 4.47 8.02
C TYR A 59 18.12 4.22 9.29
N PHE A 60 17.47 3.60 10.27
CA PHE A 60 18.06 3.34 11.57
C PHE A 60 18.41 1.87 11.76
N ALA A 61 19.63 1.58 12.17
CA ALA A 61 20.03 0.26 12.63
C ALA A 61 20.39 0.32 14.11
N ALA A 62 19.54 -0.26 14.97
CA ALA A 62 19.69 -0.14 16.43
C ALA A 62 20.98 -0.81 16.96
N GLY A 63 21.43 -1.91 16.35
CA GLY A 63 22.68 -2.58 16.72
C GLY A 63 22.54 -3.61 17.85
N GLY A 64 21.49 -3.47 18.68
CA GLY A 64 20.98 -4.43 19.67
C GLY A 64 21.07 -3.90 21.10
N GLY A 65 20.18 -4.33 22.00
CA GLY A 65 20.08 -3.78 23.35
C GLY A 65 18.73 -3.11 23.57
N TYR A 66 18.62 -2.22 24.56
CA TYR A 66 17.42 -1.39 24.72
C TYR A 66 17.64 -0.02 24.08
N ASP A 67 17.04 0.18 22.92
CA ASP A 67 17.23 1.36 22.09
C ASP A 67 15.99 2.25 22.09
N ARG A 68 16.23 3.56 21.99
CA ARG A 68 15.17 4.55 21.77
C ARG A 68 15.44 5.27 20.47
N ILE A 69 14.51 5.15 19.53
CA ILE A 69 14.59 5.77 18.22
C ILE A 69 13.47 6.78 18.09
N ASN A 70 13.82 7.98 17.65
CA ASN A 70 12.89 9.02 17.26
C ASN A 70 13.24 9.43 15.82
N GLY A 71 12.41 9.06 14.84
CA GLY A 71 12.69 9.33 13.43
C GLY A 71 12.64 10.82 13.12
N GLY A 72 11.55 11.49 13.49
CA GLY A 72 11.44 12.94 13.39
C GLY A 72 10.39 13.34 12.36
N GLY A 73 10.79 14.12 11.35
CA GLY A 73 9.98 14.39 10.18
C GLY A 73 10.37 13.46 9.02
N ALA A 74 9.64 13.58 7.90
CA ALA A 74 9.75 12.68 6.76
C ALA A 74 9.26 11.25 7.05
N VAL A 75 9.70 10.26 6.25
CA VAL A 75 9.32 8.85 6.39
C VAL A 75 10.54 8.08 6.87
N ASP A 76 10.48 7.61 8.11
CA ASP A 76 11.61 6.95 8.75
C ASP A 76 11.46 5.43 8.79
N THR A 77 12.57 4.73 8.58
CA THR A 77 12.62 3.28 8.51
C THR A 77 13.60 2.72 9.53
N VAL A 78 13.15 1.76 10.34
CA VAL A 78 14.04 1.01 11.24
C VAL A 78 14.36 -0.34 10.62
N GLU A 79 15.64 -0.58 10.39
CA GLU A 79 16.16 -1.83 9.86
C GLU A 79 16.33 -2.86 10.97
N LEU A 80 15.74 -4.03 10.79
CA LEU A 80 15.77 -5.14 11.73
C LEU A 80 16.47 -6.34 11.10
N ARG A 81 17.27 -7.03 11.92
CA ARG A 81 18.29 -7.96 11.45
C ARG A 81 17.78 -9.35 11.07
N ASN A 82 16.50 -9.63 11.29
CA ASN A 82 15.89 -10.93 11.06
C ASN A 82 14.50 -10.77 10.42
N SER A 83 13.87 -11.91 10.12
CA SER A 83 12.51 -11.94 9.60
C SER A 83 11.49 -11.40 10.61
N HIS A 84 10.40 -10.84 10.10
CA HIS A 84 9.34 -10.24 10.92
C HIS A 84 8.80 -11.20 12.00
N ALA A 85 8.74 -12.50 11.71
CA ALA A 85 8.22 -13.54 12.60
C ALA A 85 9.00 -13.69 13.92
N VAL A 86 10.25 -13.21 13.96
CA VAL A 86 11.10 -13.20 15.16
C VAL A 86 10.75 -12.04 16.09
N TYR A 87 10.01 -11.04 15.63
CA TYR A 87 9.72 -9.83 16.40
C TYR A 87 8.27 -9.79 16.89
N THR A 88 8.04 -8.99 17.93
CA THR A 88 6.71 -8.56 18.35
C THR A 88 6.65 -7.05 18.35
N LEU A 89 5.51 -6.51 17.93
CA LEU A 89 5.20 -5.09 18.04
C LEU A 89 4.14 -4.92 19.14
N ALA A 90 4.35 -3.97 20.03
CA ALA A 90 3.37 -3.55 21.02
C ALA A 90 3.21 -2.03 20.98
N VAL A 91 2.03 -1.55 21.37
CA VAL A 91 1.82 -0.13 21.61
C VAL A 91 2.43 0.21 22.98
N GLY A 92 3.35 1.17 22.98
CA GLY A 92 3.99 1.72 24.18
C GLY A 92 3.07 2.66 24.95
N SER A 93 3.52 3.12 26.11
CA SER A 93 2.71 3.92 27.05
C SER A 93 2.58 5.42 26.68
N GLY A 94 2.72 5.80 25.40
CA GLY A 94 2.64 7.18 24.92
C GLY A 94 2.12 7.26 23.48
N ALA A 95 1.59 8.42 23.06
CA ALA A 95 1.11 8.63 21.70
C ALA A 95 2.27 8.52 20.69
N GLY A 96 2.05 7.78 19.59
CA GLY A 96 3.08 7.51 18.57
C GLY A 96 4.29 6.78 19.15
N SER A 97 4.05 5.86 20.09
CA SER A 97 5.12 5.07 20.69
C SER A 97 4.86 3.60 20.49
N GLU A 98 5.65 2.97 19.65
CA GLU A 98 5.67 1.53 19.43
C GLU A 98 6.88 0.91 20.11
N ILE A 99 6.78 -0.36 20.49
CA ILE A 99 7.89 -1.12 21.04
C ILE A 99 8.03 -2.38 20.20
N VAL A 100 9.18 -2.52 19.55
CA VAL A 100 9.58 -3.74 18.85
C VAL A 100 10.46 -4.55 19.78
N SER A 101 10.19 -5.83 19.95
CA SER A 101 11.00 -6.72 20.78
C SER A 101 11.39 -7.98 20.02
N SER A 102 12.66 -8.33 20.07
CA SER A 102 13.16 -9.59 19.51
C SER A 102 12.77 -10.77 20.41
N ARG A 103 12.24 -11.83 19.80
CA ARG A 103 12.04 -13.13 20.48
C ARG A 103 13.30 -13.98 20.49
N ALA A 104 14.25 -13.71 19.59
CA ALA A 104 15.49 -14.47 19.48
C ALA A 104 16.56 -14.00 20.48
N VAL A 105 16.58 -12.71 20.82
CA VAL A 105 17.59 -12.11 21.69
C VAL A 105 16.89 -11.40 22.85
N ALA A 106 17.00 -11.95 24.05
CA ALA A 106 16.39 -11.35 25.24
C ALA A 106 17.04 -9.99 25.54
N GLY A 107 16.20 -8.96 25.73
CA GLY A 107 16.65 -7.60 26.01
C GLY A 107 16.95 -6.76 24.77
N ASP A 108 16.85 -7.33 23.57
CA ASP A 108 16.89 -6.60 22.30
C ASP A 108 15.51 -6.01 21.99
N VAL A 109 15.37 -4.72 22.28
CA VAL A 109 14.12 -3.97 22.31
C VAL A 109 14.36 -2.60 21.73
N VAL A 110 13.51 -2.19 20.79
CA VAL A 110 13.55 -0.86 20.16
C VAL A 110 12.25 -0.14 20.47
N ALA A 111 12.33 0.94 21.25
CA ALA A 111 11.22 1.86 21.47
C ALA A 111 11.24 2.94 20.38
N LEU A 112 10.14 3.06 19.65
CA LEU A 112 9.99 3.89 18.47
C LEU A 112 9.13 5.11 18.76
N ARG A 113 9.44 6.22 18.09
CA ARG A 113 8.60 7.41 17.96
C ARG A 113 8.82 8.03 16.60
N ASN A 114 7.75 8.52 15.97
CA ASN A 114 7.82 9.13 14.64
C ASN A 114 8.61 8.24 13.67
N VAL A 115 8.24 6.95 13.61
CA VAL A 115 8.82 5.97 12.69
C VAL A 115 7.67 5.37 11.92
N GLU A 116 7.77 5.43 10.60
CA GLU A 116 6.70 5.04 9.70
C GLU A 116 6.84 3.59 9.25
N ARG A 117 8.07 3.05 9.18
CA ARG A 117 8.34 1.72 8.64
C ARG A 117 9.30 0.89 9.49
N LEU A 118 9.07 -0.42 9.46
CA LEU A 118 10.01 -1.45 9.88
C LEU A 118 10.43 -2.24 8.65
N GLN A 119 11.73 -2.37 8.44
CA GLN A 119 12.27 -3.18 7.37
C GLN A 119 12.94 -4.43 7.96
N PHE A 120 12.38 -5.58 7.62
CA PHE A 120 12.88 -6.89 8.01
C PHE A 120 13.62 -7.52 6.83
N THR A 121 14.28 -8.66 7.08
CA THR A 121 14.97 -9.38 6.01
C THR A 121 14.03 -10.06 5.00
N ASP A 122 12.72 -10.11 5.28
CA ASP A 122 11.71 -10.78 4.45
C ASP A 122 10.60 -9.85 3.95
N CYS A 123 10.41 -8.68 4.56
CA CYS A 123 9.37 -7.72 4.18
C CYS A 123 9.63 -6.32 4.76
N THR A 124 8.98 -5.32 4.18
CA THR A 124 8.82 -3.98 4.77
C THR A 124 7.39 -3.81 5.26
N VAL A 125 7.23 -3.29 6.49
CA VAL A 125 5.94 -3.10 7.15
C VAL A 125 5.79 -1.63 7.53
N ALA A 126 4.75 -0.96 7.03
CA ALA A 126 4.32 0.33 7.53
C ALA A 126 3.59 0.19 8.87
N LEU A 127 3.91 1.10 9.78
CA LEU A 127 3.29 1.24 11.10
C LEU A 127 2.07 2.16 11.07
N ASN A 128 2.01 3.06 10.09
CA ASN A 128 0.93 4.00 9.88
C ASN A 128 0.81 4.39 8.39
N ALA A 129 -0.21 5.18 8.04
CA ALA A 129 -0.45 5.61 6.66
C ALA A 129 0.68 6.45 6.02
N GLY A 130 1.51 7.12 6.83
CA GLY A 130 2.68 7.86 6.37
C GLY A 130 3.79 6.96 5.83
N GLY A 131 3.80 5.68 6.19
CA GLY A 131 4.74 4.68 5.66
C GLY A 131 4.35 4.08 4.31
N ALA A 132 3.31 4.62 3.64
CA ALA A 132 2.82 4.06 2.38
C ALA A 132 3.72 4.34 1.17
N ALA A 133 4.64 5.31 1.26
CA ALA A 133 5.62 5.65 0.24
C ALA A 133 6.87 6.28 0.89
N GLU A 134 7.92 6.53 0.11
CA GLU A 134 9.17 7.14 0.57
C GLU A 134 9.03 8.63 0.94
N GLU A 135 8.15 9.36 0.26
CA GLU A 135 7.97 10.80 0.46
C GLU A 135 6.63 11.12 1.15
N PRO A 136 6.57 11.99 2.17
CA PRO A 136 5.36 12.20 2.96
C PRO A 136 4.12 12.64 2.17
N LEU A 137 4.32 13.52 1.18
CA LEU A 137 3.22 13.99 0.34
C LEU A 137 2.69 12.86 -0.55
N GLU A 138 3.59 12.04 -1.08
CA GLU A 138 3.23 10.89 -1.89
C GLU A 138 2.51 9.84 -1.04
N ALA A 139 3.03 9.52 0.14
CA ALA A 139 2.42 8.60 1.10
C ALA A 139 0.99 9.02 1.44
N ALA A 140 0.73 10.32 1.61
CA ALA A 140 -0.62 10.82 1.87
C ALA A 140 -1.58 10.57 0.69
N TYR A 141 -1.14 10.75 -0.56
CA TYR A 141 -1.97 10.43 -1.73
C TYR A 141 -2.13 8.92 -1.96
N VAL A 142 -1.10 8.12 -1.69
CA VAL A 142 -1.16 6.65 -1.74
C VAL A 142 -2.14 6.14 -0.68
N ALA A 143 -2.06 6.63 0.56
CA ALA A 143 -2.99 6.27 1.63
C ALA A 143 -4.44 6.68 1.31
N LEU A 144 -4.64 7.87 0.73
CA LEU A 144 -5.98 8.28 0.27
C LEU A 144 -6.49 7.37 -0.85
N ALA A 145 -5.63 7.03 -1.82
CA ALA A 145 -5.98 6.13 -2.90
C ALA A 145 -6.32 4.72 -2.38
N GLU A 146 -5.58 4.22 -1.39
CA GLU A 146 -5.85 2.94 -0.76
C GLU A 146 -7.15 2.96 0.05
N THR A 147 -7.40 4.06 0.77
CA THR A 147 -8.66 4.28 1.49
C THR A 147 -9.86 4.20 0.55
N LEU A 148 -9.78 4.83 -0.63
CA LEU A 148 -10.82 4.73 -1.65
C LEU A 148 -10.99 3.28 -2.16
N HIS A 149 -9.90 2.54 -2.36
CA HIS A 149 -10.01 1.13 -2.78
C HIS A 149 -10.67 0.25 -1.73
N VAL A 150 -10.23 0.36 -0.47
CA VAL A 150 -10.83 -0.40 0.63
C VAL A 150 -12.31 -0.01 0.80
N ALA A 151 -12.65 1.27 0.67
CA ALA A 151 -14.02 1.75 0.77
C ALA A 151 -14.91 1.21 -0.36
N TYR A 152 -14.54 1.39 -1.63
CA TYR A 152 -15.43 1.06 -2.76
C TYR A 152 -15.37 -0.41 -3.19
N TYR A 153 -14.28 -1.12 -2.89
CA TYR A 153 -14.02 -2.48 -3.36
C TYR A 153 -13.81 -3.50 -2.23
N GLY A 154 -13.63 -3.07 -0.98
CA GLY A 154 -13.41 -3.98 0.15
C GLY A 154 -12.11 -4.78 0.04
N ARG A 155 -11.12 -4.27 -0.68
CA ARG A 155 -9.83 -4.94 -0.93
C ARG A 155 -8.73 -3.90 -1.18
N PRO A 156 -7.45 -4.29 -1.08
CA PRO A 156 -6.33 -3.47 -1.52
C PRO A 156 -6.40 -3.15 -3.02
N ALA A 157 -5.77 -2.04 -3.41
CA ALA A 157 -5.50 -1.76 -4.81
C ALA A 157 -4.51 -2.80 -5.39
N TYR A 158 -4.48 -2.91 -6.72
CA TYR A 158 -3.30 -3.48 -7.37
C TYR A 158 -2.20 -2.42 -7.39
N HIS A 159 -0.94 -2.80 -7.19
CA HIS A 159 0.19 -1.86 -7.12
C HIS A 159 0.15 -0.81 -8.26
N GLY A 160 0.10 -1.24 -9.52
CA GLY A 160 0.05 -0.31 -10.67
C GLY A 160 -1.23 0.53 -10.78
N THR A 161 -2.34 0.14 -10.15
CA THR A 161 -3.56 0.98 -10.10
C THR A 161 -3.47 2.01 -8.98
N LEU A 162 -2.77 1.68 -7.90
CA LEU A 162 -2.60 2.54 -6.75
C LEU A 162 -1.81 3.80 -7.10
N GLU A 163 -0.67 3.64 -7.76
CA GLU A 163 0.18 4.75 -8.22
C GLU A 163 -0.57 5.69 -9.17
N VAL A 164 -1.26 5.13 -10.17
CA VAL A 164 -2.04 5.91 -11.14
C VAL A 164 -3.16 6.69 -10.43
N MET A 165 -3.80 6.10 -9.44
CA MET A 165 -4.86 6.77 -8.70
C MET A 165 -4.32 7.85 -7.76
N ALA A 166 -3.19 7.60 -7.09
CA ALA A 166 -2.51 8.58 -6.26
C ALA A 166 -2.08 9.80 -7.08
N GLU A 167 -1.47 9.59 -8.25
CA GLU A 167 -1.08 10.68 -9.15
C GLU A 167 -2.29 11.44 -9.72
N HIS A 168 -3.40 10.75 -9.99
CA HIS A 168 -4.63 11.43 -10.41
C HIS A 168 -5.22 12.30 -9.27
N LEU A 169 -5.29 11.78 -8.04
CA LEU A 169 -5.73 12.55 -6.87
C LEU A 169 -4.85 13.78 -6.63
N LYS A 170 -3.54 13.61 -6.79
CA LYS A 170 -2.55 14.69 -6.69
C LYS A 170 -2.72 15.75 -7.77
N ALA A 171 -2.93 15.35 -9.02
CA ALA A 171 -3.22 16.27 -10.12
C ALA A 171 -4.52 17.07 -9.89
N LEU A 172 -5.51 16.45 -9.25
CA LEU A 172 -6.76 17.10 -8.84
C LEU A 172 -6.64 17.95 -7.56
N HIS A 173 -5.47 17.96 -6.91
CA HIS A 173 -5.25 18.61 -5.62
C HIS A 173 -6.26 18.16 -4.57
N ALA A 174 -6.51 16.86 -4.52
CA ALA A 174 -7.44 16.28 -3.55
C ALA A 174 -7.04 16.68 -2.12
N PRO A 175 -7.99 17.15 -1.28
CA PRO A 175 -7.66 17.48 0.11
C PRO A 175 -7.15 16.26 0.88
N LEU A 176 -6.04 16.45 1.62
CA LEU A 176 -5.39 15.41 2.43
C LEU A 176 -5.63 15.54 3.94
N GLY A 177 -6.34 16.59 4.38
CA GLY A 177 -6.50 16.90 5.80
C GLY A 177 -7.44 15.94 6.54
N SER A 178 -8.61 15.65 5.96
CA SER A 178 -9.59 14.72 6.50
C SER A 178 -10.53 14.20 5.42
N THR A 179 -11.20 13.07 5.67
CA THR A 179 -12.28 12.56 4.82
C THR A 179 -13.40 13.59 4.63
N ALA A 180 -13.67 14.40 5.66
CA ALA A 180 -14.64 15.49 5.59
C ALA A 180 -14.23 16.58 4.58
N ASP A 181 -12.96 16.98 4.56
CA ASP A 181 -12.44 17.95 3.60
C ASP A 181 -12.48 17.40 2.17
N PHE A 182 -12.13 16.12 2.00
CA PHE A 182 -12.22 15.44 0.72
C PHE A 182 -13.66 15.39 0.20
N LEU A 183 -14.62 15.00 1.05
CA LEU A 183 -16.05 15.01 0.72
C LEU A 183 -16.58 16.41 0.40
N ALA A 184 -16.09 17.43 1.11
CA ALA A 184 -16.44 18.82 0.83
C ALA A 184 -15.94 19.28 -0.55
N ALA A 185 -14.82 18.76 -1.04
CA ALA A 185 -14.31 19.02 -2.38
C ALA A 185 -14.98 18.16 -3.46
N ALA A 186 -15.39 16.92 -3.14
CA ALA A 186 -16.03 15.97 -4.04
C ALA A 186 -17.53 16.23 -4.26
N LYS A 187 -17.88 17.48 -4.59
CA LYS A 187 -19.27 17.90 -4.84
C LYS A 187 -19.79 17.30 -6.16
N PRO A 188 -21.12 17.13 -6.31
CA PRO A 188 -21.71 16.73 -7.59
C PRO A 188 -21.24 17.63 -8.74
N GLY A 189 -20.74 17.02 -9.82
CA GLY A 189 -20.20 17.71 -11.00
C GLY A 189 -18.76 18.21 -10.89
N SER A 190 -18.09 18.08 -9.73
CA SER A 190 -16.65 18.30 -9.61
C SER A 190 -15.86 17.11 -10.19
N ALA A 191 -14.56 17.31 -10.47
CA ALA A 191 -13.70 16.22 -10.93
C ALA A 191 -13.58 15.09 -9.89
N LEU A 192 -13.41 15.43 -8.61
CA LEU A 192 -13.39 14.46 -7.52
C LEU A 192 -14.75 13.77 -7.35
N GLY A 193 -15.86 14.50 -7.50
CA GLY A 193 -17.20 13.91 -7.49
C GLY A 193 -17.41 12.91 -8.63
N GLY A 194 -17.00 13.27 -9.86
CA GLY A 194 -17.06 12.37 -11.01
C GLY A 194 -16.16 11.14 -10.87
N MET A 195 -15.01 11.27 -10.18
CA MET A 195 -14.18 10.13 -9.82
C MET A 195 -14.91 9.19 -8.85
N LEU A 196 -15.54 9.71 -7.78
CA LEU A 196 -16.33 8.90 -6.86
C LEU A 196 -17.54 8.24 -7.54
N ASP A 197 -18.21 8.95 -8.46
CA ASP A 197 -19.29 8.39 -9.27
C ASP A 197 -18.80 7.20 -10.12
N SER A 198 -17.59 7.30 -10.70
CA SER A 198 -16.96 6.21 -11.45
C SER A 198 -16.62 5.00 -10.58
N LEU A 199 -16.03 5.24 -9.40
CA LEU A 199 -15.70 4.17 -8.44
C LEU A 199 -16.97 3.44 -7.99
N ALA A 200 -17.99 4.19 -7.55
CA ALA A 200 -19.26 3.64 -7.07
C ALA A 200 -20.07 2.95 -8.18
N GLY A 201 -20.00 3.47 -9.41
CA GLY A 201 -20.70 2.93 -10.58
C GLY A 201 -20.03 1.70 -11.21
N SER A 202 -18.81 1.36 -10.79
CA SER A 202 -18.09 0.19 -11.28
C SER A 202 -18.83 -1.12 -11.00
N ALA A 203 -18.60 -2.12 -11.85
CA ALA A 203 -19.23 -3.44 -11.70
C ALA A 203 -18.93 -4.11 -10.36
N GLU A 204 -17.72 -3.91 -9.83
CA GLU A 204 -17.30 -4.47 -8.53
C GLU A 204 -18.00 -3.77 -7.36
N SER A 205 -18.01 -2.43 -7.32
CA SER A 205 -18.67 -1.70 -6.23
C SER A 205 -20.19 -1.90 -6.26
N ALA A 206 -20.80 -1.87 -7.45
CA ALA A 206 -22.19 -2.22 -7.64
C ALA A 206 -22.51 -3.67 -7.26
N ALA A 207 -21.52 -4.57 -7.27
CA ALA A 207 -21.69 -5.94 -6.80
C ALA A 207 -21.75 -6.05 -5.26
N LEU A 208 -20.96 -5.25 -4.57
CA LEU A 208 -20.90 -5.20 -3.11
C LEU A 208 -22.09 -4.46 -2.50
N TYR A 209 -22.45 -3.32 -3.09
CA TYR A 209 -23.39 -2.37 -2.51
C TYR A 209 -24.71 -2.32 -3.28
N ARG A 210 -25.45 -3.43 -3.23
CA ARG A 210 -26.72 -3.65 -3.95
C ARG A 210 -27.95 -3.26 -3.14
N GLY A 211 -29.09 -3.26 -3.83
CA GLY A 211 -30.41 -3.21 -3.20
C GLY A 211 -30.93 -1.80 -2.96
N ASP A 212 -32.01 -1.73 -2.18
CA ASP A 212 -32.57 -0.47 -1.67
C ASP A 212 -31.61 0.22 -0.68
N SER A 213 -31.97 1.41 -0.21
CA SER A 213 -31.12 2.22 0.67
C SER A 213 -30.77 1.51 1.98
N SER A 214 -31.69 0.72 2.55
CA SER A 214 -31.43 -0.04 3.78
C SER A 214 -30.47 -1.20 3.52
N GLN A 215 -30.65 -1.94 2.42
CA GLN A 215 -29.75 -3.03 2.04
C GLN A 215 -28.34 -2.51 1.72
N PHE A 216 -28.27 -1.37 1.03
CA PHE A 216 -27.04 -0.67 0.70
C PHE A 216 -26.27 -0.23 1.94
N VAL A 217 -26.92 0.49 2.86
CA VAL A 217 -26.30 0.92 4.13
C VAL A 217 -25.87 -0.29 4.95
N GLY A 218 -26.71 -1.32 5.05
CA GLY A 218 -26.36 -2.57 5.73
C GLY A 218 -25.10 -3.22 5.15
N ALA A 219 -24.95 -3.23 3.83
CA ALA A 219 -23.75 -3.75 3.17
C ALA A 219 -22.50 -2.93 3.51
N ILE A 220 -22.59 -1.59 3.56
CA ILE A 220 -21.46 -0.72 3.95
C ILE A 220 -21.00 -1.02 5.38
N TYR A 221 -21.94 -1.10 6.33
CA TYR A 221 -21.62 -1.44 7.71
C TYR A 221 -20.93 -2.81 7.83
N GLN A 222 -21.40 -3.82 7.10
CA GLN A 222 -20.79 -5.15 7.13
C GLN A 222 -19.41 -5.17 6.49
N GLN A 223 -19.29 -4.66 5.26
CA GLN A 223 -18.04 -4.71 4.51
C GLN A 223 -16.96 -3.89 5.19
N PHE A 224 -17.31 -2.71 5.71
CA PHE A 224 -16.33 -1.70 6.08
C PHE A 224 -16.20 -1.49 7.61
N LEU A 225 -17.28 -1.70 8.37
CA LEU A 225 -17.27 -1.61 9.85
C LEU A 225 -17.38 -2.98 10.55
N GLY A 226 -17.43 -4.09 9.80
CA GLY A 226 -17.41 -5.44 10.36
C GLY A 226 -18.61 -5.78 11.25
N ARG A 227 -19.70 -5.00 11.19
CA ARG A 227 -20.86 -5.14 12.06
C ARG A 227 -22.16 -4.81 11.35
N ALA A 228 -23.29 -5.15 11.97
CA ALA A 228 -24.58 -4.66 11.50
C ALA A 228 -24.76 -3.18 11.87
N ALA A 229 -25.48 -2.45 11.02
CA ALA A 229 -25.97 -1.13 11.38
C ALA A 229 -26.94 -1.24 12.55
N ASP A 230 -26.81 -0.35 13.53
CA ASP A 230 -27.83 -0.18 14.55
C ASP A 230 -29.09 0.45 13.92
N ALA A 231 -30.23 0.31 14.59
CA ALA A 231 -31.51 0.77 14.04
C ALA A 231 -31.52 2.28 13.76
N GLY A 232 -30.82 3.08 14.58
CA GLY A 232 -30.76 4.53 14.42
C GLY A 232 -29.89 4.94 13.23
N GLY A 233 -28.68 4.38 13.14
CA GLY A 233 -27.77 4.59 12.02
C GLY A 233 -28.38 4.15 10.70
N LEU A 234 -28.98 2.96 10.65
CA LEU A 234 -29.64 2.44 9.44
C LEU A 234 -30.75 3.38 8.95
N ALA A 235 -31.61 3.85 9.86
CA ALA A 235 -32.69 4.77 9.52
C ALA A 235 -32.15 6.12 9.03
N TYR A 236 -31.17 6.70 9.73
CA TYR A 236 -30.59 8.00 9.38
C TYR A 236 -29.96 7.99 7.99
N TRP A 237 -29.09 7.02 7.70
CA TRP A 237 -28.39 6.95 6.42
C TRP A 237 -29.34 6.59 5.28
N SER A 238 -30.29 5.68 5.51
CA SER A 238 -31.27 5.31 4.49
C SER A 238 -32.15 6.50 4.11
N GLU A 239 -32.66 7.26 5.10
CA GLU A 239 -33.46 8.45 4.84
C GLU A 239 -32.65 9.55 4.13
N ALA A 240 -31.38 9.73 4.48
CA ALA A 240 -30.51 10.68 3.78
C ALA A 240 -30.37 10.33 2.29
N ILE A 241 -30.28 9.04 1.96
CA ILE A 241 -30.22 8.56 0.57
C ILE A 241 -31.57 8.70 -0.12
N ASP A 242 -32.65 8.21 0.50
CA ASP A 242 -34.00 8.22 -0.10
C ASP A 242 -34.53 9.63 -0.35
N SER A 243 -34.16 10.59 0.51
CA SER A 243 -34.53 12.00 0.34
C SER A 243 -33.62 12.77 -0.64
N GLY A 244 -32.57 12.13 -1.15
CA GLY A 244 -31.59 12.76 -2.05
C GLY A 244 -30.62 13.72 -1.35
N ARG A 245 -30.63 13.79 -0.01
CA ARG A 245 -29.65 14.56 0.77
C ARG A 245 -28.23 13.98 0.65
N LEU A 246 -28.13 12.67 0.44
CA LEU A 246 -26.88 11.94 0.27
C LEU A 246 -26.91 11.14 -1.02
N ASN A 247 -25.97 11.40 -1.93
CA ASN A 247 -25.79 10.56 -3.11
C ASN A 247 -25.17 9.22 -2.68
N ARG A 248 -25.67 8.10 -3.22
CA ARG A 248 -25.10 6.77 -3.00
C ARG A 248 -23.61 6.70 -3.37
N SER A 249 -23.18 7.47 -4.39
CA SER A 249 -21.78 7.45 -4.81
C SER A 249 -20.79 7.95 -3.75
N VAL A 250 -21.22 8.78 -2.80
CA VAL A 250 -20.36 9.30 -1.72
C VAL A 250 -20.74 8.75 -0.35
N ALA A 251 -21.77 7.91 -0.28
CA ALA A 251 -22.33 7.41 0.98
C ALA A 251 -21.36 6.53 1.77
N VAL A 252 -20.54 5.72 1.09
CA VAL A 252 -19.52 4.89 1.74
C VAL A 252 -18.53 5.77 2.51
N LEU A 253 -18.00 6.81 1.86
CA LEU A 253 -17.07 7.75 2.49
C LEU A 253 -17.73 8.62 3.56
N SER A 254 -19.02 8.95 3.40
CA SER A 254 -19.76 9.71 4.42
C SER A 254 -19.98 8.90 5.70
N ILE A 255 -20.20 7.59 5.58
CA ILE A 255 -20.30 6.69 6.74
C ILE A 255 -18.93 6.48 7.39
N LEU A 256 -17.87 6.32 6.59
CA LEU A 256 -16.47 6.30 7.02
C LEU A 256 -16.12 7.55 7.85
N GLU A 257 -16.39 8.74 7.32
CA GLU A 257 -16.13 10.02 8.01
C GLU A 257 -16.84 10.08 9.36
N GLY A 258 -18.10 9.62 9.40
CA GLY A 258 -18.87 9.53 10.63
C GLY A 258 -18.21 8.61 11.67
N ALA A 259 -17.63 7.49 11.22
CA ALA A 259 -16.91 6.54 12.06
C ALA A 259 -15.60 7.14 12.59
N GLU A 260 -14.80 7.74 11.72
CA GLU A 260 -13.54 8.42 12.06
C GLU A 260 -13.76 9.54 13.08
N ARG A 261 -14.78 10.38 12.86
CA ARG A 261 -15.11 11.51 13.73
C ARG A 261 -15.58 11.07 15.11
N LEU A 262 -16.30 9.94 15.21
CA LEU A 262 -16.74 9.38 16.49
C LEU A 262 -15.63 8.60 17.20
N GLY A 263 -14.64 8.12 16.47
CA GLY A 263 -13.54 7.32 17.01
C GLY A 263 -14.01 5.93 17.46
N GLY A 264 -13.22 5.31 18.35
CA GLY A 264 -13.52 3.99 18.90
C GLY A 264 -13.26 2.84 17.92
N ASP A 265 -13.95 1.72 18.14
CA ASP A 265 -13.69 0.45 17.44
C ASP A 265 -13.87 0.56 15.93
N ASP A 266 -14.89 1.31 15.46
CA ASP A 266 -15.12 1.48 14.03
C ASP A 266 -13.95 2.23 13.36
N ALA A 267 -13.50 3.35 13.96
CA ALA A 267 -12.36 4.10 13.44
C ALA A 267 -11.07 3.27 13.46
N ALA A 268 -10.84 2.50 14.53
CA ALA A 268 -9.69 1.61 14.64
C ALA A 268 -9.72 0.47 13.60
N LEU A 269 -10.88 -0.12 13.34
CA LEU A 269 -11.05 -1.14 12.31
C LEU A 269 -10.76 -0.58 10.91
N VAL A 270 -11.29 0.59 10.60
CA VAL A 270 -11.02 1.28 9.34
C VAL A 270 -9.53 1.53 9.16
N HIS A 271 -8.89 2.13 10.16
CA HIS A 271 -7.46 2.38 10.16
C HIS A 271 -6.66 1.10 9.92
N ASN A 272 -6.98 0.02 10.65
CA ASN A 272 -6.28 -1.25 10.52
C ASN A 272 -6.48 -1.89 9.14
N ARG A 273 -7.65 -1.74 8.51
CA ARG A 273 -7.91 -2.26 7.16
C ARG A 273 -7.12 -1.52 6.09
N VAL A 274 -7.06 -0.20 6.19
CA VAL A 274 -6.24 0.62 5.28
C VAL A 274 -4.76 0.29 5.47
N LEU A 275 -4.29 0.18 6.71
CA LEU A 275 -2.88 -0.16 6.98
C LEU A 275 -2.51 -1.57 6.52
N ALA A 276 -3.38 -2.57 6.72
CA ALA A 276 -3.17 -3.91 6.19
C ALA A 276 -3.13 -3.93 4.65
N ALA A 277 -3.91 -3.06 3.99
CA ALA A 277 -3.92 -2.93 2.55
C ALA A 277 -2.64 -2.24 2.03
N ILE A 278 -2.17 -1.20 2.71
CA ILE A 278 -0.86 -0.57 2.46
C ILE A 278 0.28 -1.59 2.57
N ASN A 279 0.31 -2.37 3.66
CA ASN A 279 1.36 -3.39 3.85
C ASN A 279 1.31 -4.50 2.80
N PHE A 280 0.11 -4.87 2.34
CA PHE A 280 -0.02 -5.78 1.21
C PHE A 280 0.58 -5.23 -0.08
N ASN A 281 0.56 -3.92 -0.31
CA ASN A 281 1.23 -3.31 -1.46
C ASN A 281 2.74 -3.25 -1.27
N LEU A 282 3.23 -2.85 -0.09
CA LEU A 282 4.68 -2.86 0.22
C LEU A 282 5.30 -4.25 0.12
N ALA A 283 4.57 -5.28 0.52
CA ALA A 283 5.00 -6.66 0.41
C ALA A 283 5.02 -7.16 -1.06
N GLN A 284 4.18 -6.60 -1.96
CA GLN A 284 4.32 -6.87 -3.40
C GLN A 284 5.63 -6.30 -3.94
N ASP A 285 6.00 -5.09 -3.54
CA ASP A 285 7.23 -4.43 -4.01
C ASP A 285 8.49 -5.20 -3.57
N THR A 286 8.46 -5.72 -2.34
CA THR A 286 9.57 -6.52 -1.79
C THR A 286 9.70 -7.88 -2.51
N ALA A 287 8.59 -8.44 -3.00
CA ALA A 287 8.57 -9.75 -3.65
C ALA A 287 8.96 -9.73 -5.15
N GLY A 288 9.14 -8.54 -5.74
CA GLY A 288 9.56 -8.35 -7.15
C GLY A 288 8.44 -8.55 -8.18
N ASP A 289 8.78 -8.36 -9.46
CA ASP A 289 7.89 -8.25 -10.65
C ASP A 289 6.98 -9.47 -10.97
N TYR A 290 6.95 -10.47 -10.07
CA TYR A 290 6.25 -11.73 -10.21
C TYR A 290 4.71 -11.56 -10.28
N PHE A 291 4.16 -10.47 -9.73
CA PHE A 291 2.72 -10.28 -9.56
C PHE A 291 1.97 -9.74 -10.78
N SER A 292 2.67 -9.28 -11.82
CA SER A 292 2.04 -8.68 -13.01
C SER A 292 1.11 -9.62 -13.79
N TYR A 293 1.17 -10.95 -13.55
CA TYR A 293 0.42 -11.97 -14.30
C TYR A 293 -0.60 -12.80 -13.46
N ALA A 294 -0.70 -12.60 -12.15
CA ALA A 294 -1.54 -13.40 -11.26
C ALA A 294 -2.84 -12.67 -10.87
N THR A 295 -3.88 -12.74 -11.71
CA THR A 295 -5.13 -11.99 -11.49
C THR A 295 -6.36 -12.85 -11.19
N GLY A 296 -6.30 -14.17 -11.35
CA GLY A 296 -7.48 -15.05 -11.27
C GLY A 296 -8.18 -15.05 -9.90
N ASN A 297 -7.41 -14.99 -8.80
CA ASN A 297 -7.92 -15.12 -7.43
C ASN A 297 -7.69 -13.88 -6.55
N PHE A 298 -7.09 -12.81 -7.09
CA PHE A 298 -6.68 -11.63 -6.31
C PHE A 298 -7.84 -11.01 -5.53
N VAL A 299 -8.97 -10.75 -6.20
CA VAL A 299 -10.12 -10.07 -5.60
C VAL A 299 -10.69 -10.88 -4.43
N GLU A 300 -10.78 -12.20 -4.58
CA GLU A 300 -11.30 -13.09 -3.54
C GLU A 300 -10.34 -13.19 -2.35
N LEU A 301 -9.06 -13.47 -2.62
CA LEU A 301 -8.05 -13.67 -1.59
C LEU A 301 -7.77 -12.41 -0.78
N THR A 302 -7.66 -11.26 -1.44
CA THR A 302 -7.37 -9.99 -0.76
C THR A 302 -8.56 -9.44 0.00
N ARG A 303 -9.79 -9.64 -0.48
CA ARG A 303 -11.00 -9.34 0.31
C ARG A 303 -11.11 -10.26 1.52
N ALA A 304 -10.80 -11.56 1.36
CA ALA A 304 -10.78 -12.50 2.47
C ALA A 304 -9.69 -12.16 3.50
N MET A 305 -8.55 -11.65 3.06
CA MET A 305 -7.50 -11.12 3.93
C MET A 305 -8.01 -9.94 4.76
N LEU A 306 -8.55 -8.88 4.13
CA LEU A 306 -9.09 -7.73 4.88
C LEU A 306 -10.27 -8.10 5.78
N GLY A 307 -11.03 -9.15 5.43
CA GLY A 307 -12.10 -9.69 6.27
C GLY A 307 -11.63 -10.29 7.59
N LYS A 308 -10.33 -10.59 7.75
CA LYS A 308 -9.73 -11.06 9.01
C LYS A 308 -9.25 -9.91 9.91
N VAL A 309 -9.27 -8.68 9.42
CA VAL A 309 -8.89 -7.50 10.19
C VAL A 309 -10.04 -7.07 11.08
N ASP A 310 -9.71 -6.79 12.35
CA ASP A 310 -10.57 -6.23 13.39
C ASP A 310 -9.94 -4.97 14.02
N GLN A 311 -10.67 -4.31 14.92
CA GLN A 311 -10.22 -3.10 15.62
C GLN A 311 -9.01 -3.30 16.54
N HIS A 312 -8.62 -4.55 16.83
CA HIS A 312 -7.50 -4.91 17.71
C HIS A 312 -6.34 -5.56 16.96
N THR A 313 -6.41 -5.58 15.63
CA THR A 313 -5.41 -6.22 14.78
C THR A 313 -4.05 -5.57 14.99
N ASN A 314 -3.07 -6.39 15.36
CA ASN A 314 -1.68 -5.97 15.49
C ASN A 314 -1.01 -6.05 14.12
N VAL A 315 -0.54 -4.90 13.60
CA VAL A 315 -0.03 -4.80 12.23
C VAL A 315 1.11 -5.78 11.94
N LEU A 316 2.10 -5.89 12.84
CA LEU A 316 3.23 -6.78 12.64
C LEU A 316 2.84 -8.26 12.73
N ALA A 317 1.93 -8.63 13.64
CA ALA A 317 1.45 -10.00 13.74
C ALA A 317 0.58 -10.41 12.54
N PHE A 318 -0.10 -9.44 11.91
CA PHE A 318 -0.93 -9.68 10.74
C PHE A 318 -0.11 -9.88 9.46
N GLU A 319 1.16 -9.45 9.43
CA GLU A 319 2.03 -9.53 8.26
C GLU A 319 2.19 -10.96 7.73
N GLY A 320 2.23 -11.98 8.60
CA GLY A 320 2.23 -13.37 8.15
C GLY A 320 0.99 -13.76 7.32
N THR A 321 -0.16 -13.11 7.56
CA THR A 321 -1.38 -13.28 6.74
C THR A 321 -1.28 -12.55 5.40
N VAL A 322 -0.61 -11.39 5.36
CA VAL A 322 -0.33 -10.64 4.13
C VAL A 322 0.55 -11.47 3.20
N LEU A 323 1.68 -11.97 3.71
CA LEU A 323 2.64 -12.78 2.95
C LEU A 323 2.01 -14.11 2.47
N ASP A 324 1.22 -14.79 3.30
CA ASP A 324 0.47 -15.99 2.90
C ASP A 324 -0.58 -15.70 1.81
N THR A 325 -1.24 -14.53 1.87
CA THR A 325 -2.20 -14.11 0.84
C THR A 325 -1.48 -13.85 -0.48
N LEU A 326 -0.34 -13.17 -0.45
CA LEU A 326 0.50 -12.95 -1.63
C LEU A 326 0.97 -14.26 -2.25
N GLN A 327 1.48 -15.19 -1.43
CA GLN A 327 1.90 -16.51 -1.92
C GLN A 327 0.75 -17.28 -2.58
N LYS A 328 -0.46 -17.21 -2.02
CA LYS A 328 -1.65 -17.86 -2.64
C LYS A 328 -2.09 -17.22 -3.95
N ILE A 329 -1.86 -15.91 -4.12
CA ILE A 329 -2.11 -15.22 -5.40
C ILE A 329 -1.09 -15.72 -6.44
N VAL A 330 0.18 -15.80 -6.05
CA VAL A 330 1.28 -16.35 -6.87
C VAL A 330 1.00 -17.78 -7.30
N ASP A 331 0.62 -18.65 -6.36
CA ASP A 331 0.37 -20.07 -6.62
C ASP A 331 -0.96 -20.34 -7.36
N GLY A 332 -1.79 -19.30 -7.53
CA GLY A 332 -3.09 -19.38 -8.16
C GLY A 332 -3.02 -19.56 -9.69
N PRO A 333 -4.18 -19.81 -10.35
CA PRO A 333 -4.23 -19.88 -11.80
C PRO A 333 -3.83 -18.54 -12.43
N HIS A 334 -2.74 -18.55 -13.22
CA HIS A 334 -2.34 -17.42 -14.05
C HIS A 334 -3.24 -17.32 -15.28
N ASN A 335 -3.71 -16.11 -15.60
CA ASN A 335 -4.42 -15.83 -16.85
C ASN A 335 -3.44 -15.72 -18.02
N ILE A 336 -2.68 -16.77 -18.28
CA ILE A 336 -1.94 -16.90 -19.54
C ILE A 336 -2.89 -17.52 -20.55
N ALA A 337 -3.63 -16.68 -21.27
CA ALA A 337 -4.27 -17.11 -22.51
C ALA A 337 -3.15 -17.42 -23.52
N HIS A 338 -2.55 -18.60 -23.43
CA HIS A 338 -1.82 -19.19 -24.54
C HIS A 338 -2.85 -19.58 -25.59
N THR A 339 -3.17 -18.67 -26.50
CA THR A 339 -3.58 -19.10 -27.84
C THR A 339 -2.38 -19.83 -28.44
N GLN A 340 -2.38 -21.17 -28.33
CA GLN A 340 -1.69 -22.02 -29.30
C GLN A 340 -2.40 -21.87 -30.66
N GLY A 341 -2.26 -20.70 -31.27
CA GLY A 341 -2.47 -20.49 -32.68
C GLY A 341 -1.09 -20.38 -33.30
N ALA A 342 -0.75 -21.30 -34.19
CA ALA A 342 0.49 -21.24 -34.95
C ALA A 342 0.70 -19.82 -35.51
N VAL A 343 1.81 -19.19 -35.14
CA VAL A 343 2.23 -17.91 -35.73
C VAL A 343 2.66 -18.23 -37.17
N GLU A 344 1.74 -18.05 -38.11
CA GLU A 344 2.11 -17.90 -39.52
C GLU A 344 2.77 -16.53 -39.66
N LEU A 345 4.09 -16.53 -39.86
CA LEU A 345 4.85 -15.32 -40.20
C LEU A 345 4.44 -14.84 -41.59
N VAL A 346 3.44 -13.95 -41.66
CA VAL A 346 3.16 -13.17 -42.86
C VAL A 346 3.65 -11.75 -42.61
N GLY A 347 4.89 -11.48 -43.02
CA GLY A 347 5.45 -10.14 -42.99
C GLY A 347 4.79 -9.24 -44.01
N VAL A 348 4.35 -8.06 -43.58
CA VAL A 348 4.18 -6.91 -44.50
C VAL A 348 4.70 -5.66 -43.79
N ALA A 349 5.62 -4.98 -44.46
CA ALA A 349 6.37 -3.83 -43.97
C ALA A 349 5.48 -2.64 -43.58
N GLN A 350 5.89 -1.91 -42.55
CA GLN A 350 5.25 -0.67 -42.10
C GLN A 350 5.31 0.43 -43.17
N ALA A 351 4.20 1.15 -43.34
CA ALA A 351 4.18 2.46 -43.99
C ALA A 351 4.31 3.57 -42.91
N PRO A 352 5.12 4.61 -43.15
CA PRO A 352 5.33 5.70 -42.20
C PRO A 352 4.17 6.69 -42.28
N TRP A 353 3.57 7.06 -41.14
CA TRP A 353 2.62 8.15 -41.10
C TRP A 353 3.35 9.47 -40.87
N ALA A 354 3.11 10.36 -41.84
CA ALA A 354 3.57 11.73 -41.90
C ALA A 354 2.49 12.69 -41.39
N ILE A 355 2.99 13.88 -41.02
CA ILE A 355 2.34 15.16 -40.63
C ILE A 355 1.85 15.21 -39.19
#